data_AF-A0A3D2IE04-F1
#
_entry.id   AF-A0A3D2IE04-F1
#
_cell.length_a   1.000
_cell.length_b   1.000
_cell.length_c   1.000
_cell.angle_alpha   90.00
_cell.angle_beta   90.00
_cell.angle_gamma   90.00
#
_symmetry.space_group_name_H-M   'P 1'
#
loop_
_entity.id
_entity.type
_entity.pdbx_description
1 polymer ?
#
loop_
_entity_poly.entity_id
_entity_poly.type
_entity_poly.pdbx_seq_one_letter_code
_entity_poly.pdbx_strand_id
1 'polypeptide(L)'
;PIEKAIPLGLLINEVIVNSYKHAFKELNKGTVSLSLKKSEQDYYLIIKDNGVGFSNLEKPSKTSKSLGMKLIKTLTNQLKGTLDLQSKYGDTS
;
A
#
# COMPACT_ATOMS: atom_id res chain seq x y z
N PRO A 1 14.62 -2.81 16.18
CA PRO A 1 15.27 -4.13 15.99
C PRO A 1 15.07 -4.62 14.55
N ILE A 2 16.05 -5.36 14.02
CA ILE A 2 16.03 -5.89 12.64
C ILE A 2 14.80 -6.75 12.33
N GLU A 3 14.22 -7.35 13.38
CA GLU A 3 12.98 -8.14 13.35
C GLU A 3 11.78 -7.38 12.78
N LYS A 4 11.73 -6.05 12.91
CA LYS A 4 10.66 -5.23 12.31
C LYS A 4 10.95 -4.83 10.86
N ALA A 5 12.21 -4.89 10.42
CA ALA A 5 12.60 -4.44 9.09
C ALA A 5 12.10 -5.40 7.99
N ILE A 6 12.12 -6.71 8.26
CA ILE A 6 11.63 -7.73 7.33
C ILE A 6 10.13 -7.56 7.02
N PRO A 7 9.22 -7.55 8.02
CA PRO A 7 7.78 -7.37 7.74
C PRO A 7 7.47 -6.00 7.12
N LEU A 8 8.20 -4.94 7.48
CA LEU A 8 8.06 -3.63 6.83
C LEU A 8 8.46 -3.68 5.35
N GLY A 9 9.59 -4.30 5.02
CA GLY A 9 10.06 -4.42 3.63
C GLY A 9 9.11 -5.23 2.74
N LEU A 10 8.59 -6.35 3.25
CA LEU A 10 7.59 -7.16 2.54
C LEU A 10 6.28 -6.39 2.32
N LEU A 11 5.82 -5.65 3.33
CA LEU A 11 4.63 -4.81 3.21
C LEU A 11 4.80 -3.74 2.14
N ILE A 12 5.92 -3.01 2.17
CA ILE A 12 6.24 -1.99 1.17
C ILE A 12 6.28 -2.59 -0.23
N ASN A 13 6.97 -3.73 -0.39
CA ASN A 13 7.06 -4.42 -1.68
C ASN A 13 5.69 -4.82 -2.20
N GLU A 14 4.83 -5.38 -1.35
CA GLU A 14 3.48 -5.78 -1.75
C GLU A 14 2.65 -4.58 -2.22
N VAL A 15 2.74 -3.43 -1.55
CA VAL A 15 2.06 -2.20 -2.00
C VAL A 15 2.60 -1.74 -3.35
N ILE A 16 3.92 -1.67 -3.54
CA ILE A 16 4.55 -1.26 -4.82
C ILE A 16 4.12 -2.18 -5.97
N VAL A 17 4.16 -3.50 -5.76
CA VAL A 17 3.75 -4.50 -6.75
C VAL A 17 2.27 -4.34 -7.10
N ASN A 18 1.43 -4.05 -6.11
CA ASN A 18 0.01 -3.79 -6.34
C ASN A 18 -0.23 -2.50 -7.13
N SER A 19 0.49 -1.41 -6.83
CA SER A 19 0.39 -0.17 -7.61
C SER A 19 0.83 -0.39 -9.07
N TYR A 20 1.94 -1.09 -9.31
CA TYR A 20 2.40 -1.43 -10.65
C TYR A 20 1.40 -2.30 -11.43
N LYS A 21 0.91 -3.40 -10.82
CA LYS A 21 0.02 -4.35 -11.49
C LYS A 21 -1.38 -3.79 -11.74
N HIS A 22 -1.85 -2.87 -10.92
CA HIS A 22 -3.26 -2.49 -10.89
C HIS A 22 -3.51 -0.98 -11.03
N ALA A 23 -2.73 -0.15 -10.36
CA ALA A 23 -3.02 1.28 -10.25
C ALA A 23 -2.51 2.08 -11.46
N PHE A 24 -1.46 1.61 -12.13
CA PHE A 24 -0.78 2.32 -13.21
C PHE A 24 -1.10 1.85 -14.62
N LYS A 25 -2.04 0.92 -14.81
CA LYS A 25 -2.36 0.34 -16.13
C LYS A 25 -2.71 1.39 -17.20
N GLU A 26 -3.40 2.44 -16.80
CA GLU A 26 -3.89 3.51 -17.68
C GLU A 26 -3.04 4.79 -17.60
N LEU A 27 -1.85 4.73 -16.97
CA LEU A 27 -0.97 5.87 -16.80
C LEU A 27 0.33 5.70 -17.59
N ASN A 28 0.70 6.74 -18.34
CA ASN A 28 2.01 6.79 -19.01
C ASN A 28 3.18 6.85 -18.01
N LYS A 29 2.93 7.38 -16.80
CA LYS A 29 3.92 7.45 -15.71
C LYS A 29 3.24 7.29 -14.35
N GLY A 30 3.48 6.16 -13.69
CA GLY A 30 3.11 5.93 -12.30
C GLY A 30 4.16 6.48 -11.34
N THR A 31 3.71 7.02 -10.21
CA THR A 31 4.56 7.47 -9.10
C THR A 31 4.08 6.81 -7.83
N VAL A 32 5.01 6.22 -7.08
CA VAL A 32 4.81 5.79 -5.69
C VAL A 32 5.68 6.66 -4.81
N SER A 33 5.09 7.23 -3.78
CA SER A 33 5.78 7.98 -2.74
C SER A 33 5.73 7.20 -1.43
N LEU A 34 6.86 7.17 -0.73
CA LEU A 34 7.00 6.55 0.57
C LEU A 34 7.52 7.58 1.56
N SER A 35 6.84 7.71 2.69
CA SER A 35 7.25 8.58 3.78
C SER A 35 7.17 7.82 5.10
N LEU A 36 8.23 7.91 5.91
CA LEU A 36 8.23 7.43 7.27
C LEU A 36 8.36 8.64 8.19
N LYS A 37 7.35 8.86 9.03
CA LYS A 37 7.33 9.94 10.01
C LYS A 37 7.36 9.36 11.41
N LYS A 38 8.17 9.95 12.29
CA LYS A 38 8.18 9.64 13.71
C LYS A 38 7.34 10.70 14.44
N SER A 39 6.43 10.25 15.29
CA SER A 39 5.76 11.06 16.32
C SER A 39 6.36 10.70 17.69
N GLU A 40 5.89 11.31 18.77
CA GLU A 40 6.43 11.11 20.12
C GLU A 40 6.47 9.62 20.51
N GLN A 41 5.43 8.86 20.17
CA GLN A 41 5.31 7.44 20.56
C GLN A 41 5.20 6.47 19.36
N ASP A 42 4.92 7.00 18.17
CA ASP A 42 4.55 6.19 17.01
C ASP A 42 5.40 6.46 15.76
N TYR A 43 5.34 5.51 14.82
CA TYR A 43 5.86 5.66 13.48
C TYR A 43 4.72 5.53 12.47
N TYR A 44 4.63 6.50 11.56
CA TYR A 44 3.67 6.50 10.47
C TYR A 44 4.40 6.21 9.17
N LEU A 45 4.19 5.01 8.63
CA LEU A 45 4.57 4.67 7.27
C LEU A 45 3.41 5.01 6.34
N ILE A 46 3.64 5.95 5.42
CA ILE A 46 2.67 6.41 4.44
C ILE A 46 3.19 6.00 3.07
N ILE A 47 2.39 5.23 2.32
CA ILE A 47 2.67 4.86 0.94
C ILE A 47 1.51 5.36 0.10
N LYS A 48 1.78 6.26 -0.86
CA LYS A 48 0.79 6.84 -1.76
C LYS A 48 1.21 6.58 -3.21
N ASP A 49 0.29 6.07 -4.01
CA ASP A 49 0.42 6.04 -5.47
C ASP A 49 -0.55 7.03 -6.14
N ASN A 50 -0.23 7.47 -7.35
CA ASN A 50 -1.07 8.36 -8.16
C ASN A 50 -1.94 7.60 -9.17
N GLY A 51 -2.21 6.31 -8.91
CA GLY A 51 -2.95 5.46 -9.81
C GLY A 51 -4.46 5.65 -9.75
N VAL A 52 -5.18 4.78 -10.46
CA VAL A 52 -6.65 4.85 -10.61
C VAL A 52 -7.46 4.52 -9.34
N GLY A 53 -6.80 4.29 -8.21
CA GLY A 53 -7.45 3.97 -6.92
C GLY A 53 -8.12 2.60 -6.85
N PHE A 54 -8.81 2.34 -5.72
CA PHE A 54 -9.50 1.08 -5.46
C PHE A 54 -10.93 1.02 -6.03
N SER A 55 -11.53 2.16 -6.38
CA SER A 55 -12.94 2.28 -6.77
C SER A 55 -13.24 1.93 -8.23
N ASN A 56 -12.26 2.01 -9.14
CA ASN A 56 -12.49 1.74 -10.57
C ASN A 56 -12.30 0.27 -10.98
N LEU A 57 -12.47 -0.67 -10.04
CA LEU A 57 -12.29 -2.10 -10.32
C LEU A 57 -13.61 -2.81 -10.14
N GLU A 58 -14.48 -2.68 -11.13
CA GLU A 58 -15.71 -3.46 -11.22
C GLU A 58 -15.47 -4.96 -11.48
N LYS A 59 -14.21 -5.43 -11.53
CA LYS A 59 -13.81 -6.85 -11.35
C LYS A 59 -12.27 -6.95 -11.34
N PRO A 60 -11.57 -6.80 -10.19
CA PRO A 60 -10.28 -7.47 -10.07
C PRO A 60 -10.58 -8.96 -9.89
N SER A 61 -9.74 -9.87 -10.38
CA SER A 61 -9.80 -11.24 -9.90
C SER A 61 -9.69 -11.18 -8.37
N LYS A 62 -10.80 -11.47 -7.67
CA LYS A 62 -10.95 -11.21 -6.23
C LYS A 62 -9.86 -11.90 -5.40
N THR A 63 -9.18 -12.90 -5.97
CA THR A 63 -8.19 -13.77 -5.35
C THR A 63 -6.78 -13.16 -5.20
N SER A 64 -6.23 -12.45 -6.19
CA SER A 64 -4.85 -11.93 -6.08
C SER A 64 -4.76 -10.67 -5.22
N LYS A 65 -5.68 -9.72 -5.43
CA LYS A 65 -5.82 -8.54 -4.55
C LYS A 65 -6.15 -8.91 -3.12
N SER A 66 -6.95 -9.96 -2.89
CA SER A 66 -7.22 -10.43 -1.52
C SER A 66 -6.00 -11.07 -0.87
N LEU A 67 -5.14 -11.77 -1.62
CA LEU A 67 -3.91 -12.35 -1.07
C LEU A 67 -2.89 -11.27 -0.69
N GLY A 68 -2.62 -10.32 -1.57
CA GLY A 68 -1.74 -9.18 -1.28
C GLY A 68 -2.23 -8.35 -0.10
N MET A 69 -3.53 -8.04 -0.08
CA MET A 69 -4.15 -7.34 1.05
C MET A 69 -4.13 -8.16 2.35
N LYS A 70 -4.29 -9.49 2.27
CA LYS A 70 -4.17 -10.39 3.43
C LYS A 70 -2.74 -10.39 3.97
N LEU A 71 -1.73 -10.37 3.11
CA LEU A 71 -0.33 -10.22 3.52
C LEU A 71 -0.10 -8.88 4.23
N ILE A 72 -0.51 -7.76 3.64
CA ILE A 72 -0.40 -6.42 4.25
C ILE A 72 -1.05 -6.39 5.64
N LYS A 73 -2.27 -6.92 5.78
CA LYS A 73 -2.96 -7.01 7.08
C LYS A 73 -2.21 -7.88 8.09
N THR A 74 -1.69 -9.03 7.66
CA THR A 74 -0.94 -9.96 8.52
C THR A 74 0.34 -9.32 9.04
N LEU A 75 1.12 -8.67 8.17
CA LEU A 75 2.36 -8.00 8.52
C LEU A 75 2.10 -6.78 9.42
N THR A 76 1.02 -6.04 9.18
CA THR A 76 0.60 -4.93 10.06
C THR A 76 0.31 -5.43 11.48
N ASN A 77 -0.41 -6.54 11.61
CA ASN A 77 -0.69 -7.15 12.91
C ASN A 77 0.59 -7.64 13.60
N GLN A 78 1.53 -8.27 12.88
CA GLN A 78 2.82 -8.68 13.43
C GLN A 78 3.64 -7.48 13.95
N LEU A 79 3.52 -6.33 13.29
CA LEU A 79 4.14 -5.09 13.71
C LEU A 79 3.40 -4.40 14.87
N LYS A 80 2.24 -4.94 15.30
CA LYS A 80 1.31 -4.32 16.25
C LYS A 80 0.87 -2.92 15.81
N GLY A 81 0.74 -2.70 14.50
CA GLY A 81 0.35 -1.43 13.92
C GLY A 81 -1.14 -1.36 13.58
N THR A 82 -1.55 -0.21 13.08
CA THR A 82 -2.90 0.00 12.50
C THR A 82 -2.76 0.28 11.02
N LEU A 83 -3.70 -0.25 10.22
CA LEU A 83 -3.76 -0.01 8.78
C LEU A 83 -4.92 0.94 8.49
N ASP A 84 -4.60 2.10 7.90
CA ASP A 84 -5.57 2.99 7.30
C ASP A 84 -5.43 2.95 5.76
N LEU A 85 -6.54 2.79 5.06
CA LEU A 85 -6.58 2.70 3.60
C LEU A 85 -7.50 3.78 3.07
N GLN A 86 -6.91 4.72 2.34
CA GLN A 86 -7.63 5.79 1.67
C GLN A 86 -7.44 5.66 0.17
N SER A 87 -8.53 5.83 -0.58
CA SER A 87 -8.49 5.91 -2.04
C SER A 87 -9.41 7.02 -2.49
N LYS A 88 -8.82 8.06 -3.05
CA LYS A 88 -9.53 9.11 -3.77
C LYS A 88 -9.28 8.91 -5.25
N TYR A 89 -10.35 8.67 -6.00
CA TYR A 89 -10.28 8.67 -7.45
C TYR A 89 -10.08 10.11 -7.92
N GLY A 90 -9.09 10.35 -8.79
CA GLY A 90 -8.88 11.66 -9.41
C GLY A 90 -8.25 12.72 -8.51
N ASP A 91 -7.46 12.36 -7.50
CA ASP A 91 -6.69 13.32 -6.69
C ASP A 91 -5.49 13.85 -7.52
N THR A 92 -5.79 14.67 -8.51
CA THR A 92 -4.84 15.56 -9.19
C THR A 92 -4.60 16.76 -8.28
N SER A 93 -3.64 16.62 -7.36
CA SER A 93 -2.99 17.72 -6.65
C SER A 93 -1.57 17.31 -6.29
#